data_AF-A0A6C0I6R9-F1
#
_entry.id   AF-A0A6C0I6R9-F1
#
_cell.length_a   1.000
_cell.length_b   1.000
_cell.length_c   1.000
_cell.angle_alpha   90.00
_cell.angle_beta   90.00
_cell.angle_gamma   90.00
#
_symmetry.space_group_name_H-M   'P 1'
#
loop_
_entity.id
_entity.type
_entity.pdbx_description
1 polymer ?
#
loop_
_entity_poly.entity_id
_entity_poly.type
_entity_poly.pdbx_seq_one_letter_code
_entity_poly.pdbx_strand_id
1 'polypeptide(L)'
;MSSFNTSTTHPLIPNSNQYYIEKKFVSIHSEDRDILKYPNADEFEIEFPQDYLNVQTVKLSTWTFPANYNVFSPENYNVSMTFKFLTLYNPGENGYADPLTEAIFAGLYNYIGKEYLITIETGFYNPDQMATELTNKFNEGVTKILTDFFTITPAYNYALALFTSYDRFKIVYNSVGQRMWFGNTADKFELTNNYINLFTTEIVAAQCLRKDLLRSTSNWGLPSYLGFTRCPATSLTAAEIENNANTVNNIIFGIDPDIVNIVGGVPRFFYGDVTPGDNGFWLLPTLPGAIVYFLQAPAKINFMGPAYIYMEIDGLNCIDETSPYTLTQFTTHTNQTNGRVNSAFAKIAVPTTPISQWFDSEQAPFKYFNPPAERIRKIKCKLRYHNGQKVNFGLFEYSFMLEFTLLRPQNERKYIIVM
;
A
#
# COMPACT_ATOMS: atom_id res chain seq x y z
N MET A 1 72.08 29.41 -19.59
CA MET A 1 71.22 30.61 -19.68
C MET A 1 70.36 30.66 -18.44
N SER A 2 70.62 31.66 -17.61
CA SER A 2 69.92 31.98 -16.36
C SER A 2 68.53 32.53 -16.61
N SER A 3 67.51 32.00 -15.95
CA SER A 3 66.23 32.69 -15.78
C SER A 3 65.64 32.42 -14.39
N PHE A 4 66.35 32.83 -13.34
CA PHE A 4 65.73 33.04 -12.04
C PHE A 4 65.13 34.43 -12.04
N ASN A 5 63.84 34.51 -12.34
CA ASN A 5 63.05 35.72 -12.12
C ASN A 5 62.50 35.64 -10.68
N THR A 6 63.22 36.23 -9.71
CA THR A 6 62.95 36.09 -8.27
C THR A 6 62.22 37.27 -7.65
N SER A 7 61.54 38.11 -8.44
CA SER A 7 60.69 39.18 -7.90
C SER A 7 59.24 38.99 -8.32
N THR A 8 58.53 38.10 -7.63
CA THR A 8 57.07 38.19 -7.53
C THR A 8 56.73 38.65 -6.12
N THR A 9 56.04 39.78 -5.99
CA THR A 9 55.57 40.33 -4.70
C THR A 9 54.55 39.41 -4.02
N HIS A 10 54.05 38.41 -4.75
CA HIS A 10 53.33 37.26 -4.23
C HIS A 10 54.05 35.98 -4.72
N PRO A 11 54.83 35.31 -3.86
CA PRO A 11 55.35 33.98 -4.18
C PRO A 11 54.16 33.03 -4.35
N LEU A 12 53.99 32.45 -5.53
CA LEU A 12 53.04 31.36 -5.72
C LEU A 12 53.55 30.16 -4.92
N ILE A 13 52.82 29.78 -3.87
CA ILE A 13 53.14 28.57 -3.11
C ILE A 13 52.86 27.38 -4.05
N PRO A 14 53.86 26.54 -4.37
CA PRO A 14 53.64 25.37 -5.20
C PRO A 14 52.65 24.41 -4.52
N ASN A 15 51.78 23.81 -5.32
CA ASN A 15 50.88 22.75 -4.86
C ASN A 15 51.73 21.49 -4.60
N SER A 16 51.59 20.90 -3.41
CA SER A 16 52.34 19.71 -3.01
C SER A 16 51.91 18.42 -3.75
N ASN A 17 50.87 18.48 -4.59
CA ASN A 17 50.15 17.31 -5.13
C ASN A 17 49.65 16.34 -4.04
N GLN A 18 49.57 16.81 -2.80
CA GLN A 18 48.98 16.10 -1.68
C GLN A 18 47.61 16.72 -1.39
N TYR A 19 46.64 15.86 -1.11
CA TYR A 19 45.30 16.27 -0.72
C TYR A 19 45.01 15.72 0.66
N TYR A 20 44.37 16.53 1.51
CA TYR A 20 43.76 16.01 2.72
C TYR A 20 42.25 15.91 2.54
N ILE A 21 41.65 14.97 3.26
CA ILE A 21 40.21 14.73 3.24
C ILE A 21 39.55 15.66 4.25
N GLU A 22 38.62 16.48 3.79
CA GLU A 22 37.74 17.29 4.65
C GLU A 22 36.31 16.76 4.54
N LYS A 23 35.66 16.52 5.69
CA LYS A 23 34.23 16.20 5.73
C LYS A 23 33.41 17.47 6.00
N LYS A 24 32.37 17.68 5.20
CA LYS A 24 31.37 18.73 5.43
C LYS A 24 29.98 18.10 5.52
N PHE A 25 29.15 18.68 6.36
CA PHE A 25 27.79 18.23 6.57
C PHE A 25 26.82 19.35 6.21
N VAL A 26 25.76 19.00 5.50
CA VAL A 26 24.69 19.91 5.12
C VAL A 26 23.37 19.35 5.63
N SER A 27 22.75 20.06 6.58
CA SER A 27 21.39 19.75 7.05
C SER A 27 20.38 20.42 6.13
N ILE A 28 19.35 19.69 5.72
CA ILE A 28 18.29 20.16 4.83
C ILE A 28 16.96 19.78 5.48
N HIS A 29 16.10 20.78 5.68
CA HIS A 29 14.75 20.57 6.17
C HIS A 29 13.77 20.76 5.02
N SER A 30 12.68 19.99 5.00
CA SER A 30 11.66 20.11 3.95
C SER A 30 10.95 21.47 3.98
N GLU A 31 10.96 22.16 5.12
CA GLU A 31 10.41 23.51 5.31
C GLU A 31 11.24 24.59 4.58
N ASP A 32 12.53 24.34 4.33
CA ASP A 32 13.44 25.27 3.66
C ASP A 32 13.16 25.41 2.15
N ARG A 33 12.25 24.60 1.60
CA ARG A 33 11.90 24.61 0.18
C ARG A 33 11.17 25.90 -0.21
N ASP A 34 11.38 26.34 -1.44
CA ASP A 34 10.53 27.36 -2.05
C ASP A 34 9.12 26.77 -2.26
N ILE A 35 8.21 27.03 -1.33
CA ILE A 35 6.84 26.48 -1.35
C ILE A 35 5.99 27.00 -2.51
N LEU A 36 6.32 28.17 -3.07
CA LEU A 36 5.61 28.72 -4.22
C LEU A 36 5.95 27.95 -5.50
N LYS A 37 7.21 27.49 -5.60
CA LYS A 37 7.66 26.65 -6.72
C LYS A 37 7.43 25.15 -6.49
N TYR A 38 7.58 24.69 -5.26
CA TYR A 38 7.49 23.30 -4.83
C TYR A 38 6.48 23.15 -3.68
N PRO A 39 5.17 23.17 -3.98
CA PRO A 39 4.15 23.10 -2.94
C PRO A 39 4.24 21.81 -2.13
N ASN A 40 4.55 20.69 -2.79
CA ASN A 40 4.71 19.40 -2.14
C ASN A 40 6.17 19.16 -1.75
N ALA A 41 6.38 18.55 -0.58
CA ALA A 41 7.71 18.23 -0.06
C ALA A 41 8.34 16.98 -0.69
N ASP A 42 7.67 16.30 -1.63
CA ASP A 42 8.19 15.09 -2.28
C ASP A 42 9.26 15.36 -3.33
N GLU A 43 9.26 16.55 -3.95
CA GLU A 43 10.24 16.97 -4.94
C GLU A 43 10.50 18.45 -4.81
N PHE A 44 11.76 18.82 -4.56
CA PHE A 44 12.16 20.22 -4.46
C PHE A 44 13.63 20.41 -4.80
N GLU A 45 14.02 21.66 -4.93
CA GLU A 45 15.37 22.08 -5.28
C GLU A 45 15.86 23.10 -4.26
N ILE A 46 17.07 22.92 -3.73
CA ILE A 46 17.65 23.82 -2.72
C ILE A 46 19.09 24.16 -3.06
N GLU A 47 19.44 25.42 -2.86
CA GLU A 47 20.80 25.95 -3.02
C GLU A 47 21.51 25.96 -1.66
N PHE A 48 22.76 25.51 -1.64
CA PHE A 48 23.54 25.43 -0.43
C PHE A 48 24.14 26.79 -0.01
N PRO A 49 24.45 26.98 1.28
CA PRO A 49 25.06 28.22 1.78
C PRO A 49 26.44 28.56 1.20
N GLN A 50 27.13 27.57 0.62
CA GLN A 50 28.45 27.73 0.00
C GLN A 50 28.66 26.73 -1.13
N ASP A 51 29.69 26.97 -1.94
CA ASP A 51 30.13 26.02 -2.95
C ASP A 51 30.99 24.90 -2.33
N TYR A 52 30.59 23.65 -2.57
CA TYR A 52 31.40 22.48 -2.22
C TYR A 52 32.26 22.10 -3.43
N LEU A 53 33.57 22.30 -3.31
CA LEU A 53 34.54 22.08 -4.39
C LEU A 53 35.33 20.78 -4.19
N ASN A 54 35.75 20.17 -5.29
CA ASN A 54 36.54 18.92 -5.31
C ASN A 54 35.90 17.79 -4.49
N VAL A 55 34.62 17.53 -4.74
CA VAL A 55 33.85 16.53 -4.01
C VAL A 55 34.22 15.13 -4.52
N GLN A 56 34.76 14.30 -3.63
CA GLN A 56 35.10 12.90 -3.93
C GLN A 56 33.91 11.98 -3.73
N THR A 57 33.21 12.14 -2.61
CA THR A 57 32.02 11.34 -2.30
C THR A 57 30.92 12.17 -1.67
N VAL A 58 29.68 11.72 -1.86
CA VAL A 58 28.49 12.21 -1.17
C VAL A 58 27.70 11.02 -0.65
N LYS A 59 27.27 11.08 0.61
CA LYS A 59 26.39 10.06 1.20
C LYS A 59 25.32 10.68 2.09
N LEU A 60 24.24 9.94 2.30
CA LEU A 60 23.22 10.26 3.28
C LEU A 60 23.74 9.90 4.69
N SER A 61 23.83 10.89 5.58
CA SER A 61 24.41 10.75 6.92
C SER A 61 23.35 10.41 7.96
N THR A 62 22.36 11.28 8.14
CA THR A 62 21.26 11.10 9.10
C THR A 62 19.97 11.60 8.49
N TRP A 63 18.84 11.08 8.92
CA TRP A 63 17.54 11.56 8.47
C TRP A 63 16.45 11.31 9.50
N THR A 64 15.37 12.07 9.35
CA THR A 64 14.10 11.82 10.02
C THR A 64 12.98 11.98 9.03
N PHE A 65 12.05 11.03 9.02
CA PHE A 65 10.87 11.06 8.17
C PHE A 65 9.62 10.73 8.99
N PRO A 66 8.47 11.32 8.63
CA PRO A 66 7.18 10.92 9.16
C PRO A 66 6.67 9.67 8.44
N ALA A 67 6.14 8.71 9.18
CA ALA A 67 5.33 7.65 8.64
C ALA A 67 3.90 8.20 8.55
N ASN A 68 3.60 8.83 7.42
CA ASN A 68 2.28 9.34 7.13
C ASN A 68 1.90 8.96 5.69
N TYR A 69 1.57 7.69 5.48
CA TYR A 69 1.17 7.18 4.18
C TYR A 69 -0.16 6.45 4.26
N ASN A 70 -0.97 6.62 3.21
CA ASN A 70 -2.19 5.85 3.03
C ASN A 70 -1.85 4.54 2.33
N VAL A 71 -2.15 3.42 2.96
CA VAL A 71 -2.04 2.11 2.31
C VAL A 71 -3.18 1.95 1.31
N PHE A 72 -4.39 2.32 1.73
CA PHE A 72 -5.60 2.31 0.92
C PHE A 72 -5.89 3.72 0.44
N SER A 73 -5.89 3.93 -0.88
CA SER A 73 -6.23 5.22 -1.46
C SER A 73 -6.81 5.09 -2.88
N PRO A 74 -7.61 6.07 -3.33
CA PRO A 74 -8.09 6.12 -4.71
C PRO A 74 -6.95 6.16 -5.73
N GLU A 75 -5.82 6.81 -5.42
CA GLU A 75 -4.63 6.85 -6.28
C GLU A 75 -4.01 5.46 -6.49
N ASN A 76 -4.15 4.58 -5.49
CA ASN A 76 -3.67 3.20 -5.54
C ASN A 76 -4.69 2.23 -6.16
N TYR A 77 -5.92 2.68 -6.41
CA TYR A 77 -7.03 1.88 -6.93
C TYR A 77 -7.34 0.66 -6.06
N ASN A 78 -7.20 0.80 -4.74
CA ASN A 78 -7.35 -0.30 -3.80
C ASN A 78 -8.37 -0.01 -2.69
N VAL A 79 -9.32 0.90 -2.93
CA VAL A 79 -10.38 1.26 -1.97
C VAL A 79 -11.73 0.62 -2.28
N SER A 80 -11.83 -0.22 -3.30
CA SER A 80 -13.12 -0.79 -3.71
C SER A 80 -13.03 -2.26 -4.11
N MET A 81 -14.15 -2.95 -3.92
CA MET A 81 -14.36 -4.32 -4.39
C MET A 81 -15.84 -4.55 -4.69
N THR A 82 -16.13 -5.66 -5.35
CA THR A 82 -17.50 -6.02 -5.75
C THR A 82 -17.86 -7.42 -5.28
N PHE A 83 -19.16 -7.62 -5.03
CA PHE A 83 -19.73 -8.94 -4.79
C PHE A 83 -21.10 -9.06 -5.44
N LYS A 84 -21.64 -10.26 -5.58
CA LYS A 84 -23.02 -10.50 -6.02
C LYS A 84 -23.64 -11.66 -5.25
N PHE A 85 -24.96 -11.70 -5.21
CA PHE A 85 -25.69 -12.87 -4.70
C PHE A 85 -25.90 -13.92 -5.79
N LEU A 86 -25.78 -15.19 -5.39
CA LEU A 86 -25.99 -16.35 -6.25
C LEU A 86 -27.28 -17.10 -5.89
N THR A 87 -27.52 -17.31 -4.59
CA THR A 87 -28.68 -18.04 -4.07
C THR A 87 -29.17 -17.30 -2.84
N LEU A 88 -30.48 -17.07 -2.75
CA LEU A 88 -31.08 -16.27 -1.70
C LEU A 88 -31.90 -17.15 -0.76
N TYR A 89 -31.97 -16.75 0.50
CA TYR A 89 -32.91 -17.37 1.44
C TYR A 89 -34.35 -17.05 1.03
N ASN A 90 -35.11 -18.09 0.70
CA ASN A 90 -36.53 -18.00 0.38
C ASN A 90 -37.38 -18.28 1.65
N PRO A 91 -38.09 -17.27 2.20
CA PRO A 91 -38.90 -17.46 3.40
C PRO A 91 -40.04 -18.47 3.20
N GLY A 92 -40.62 -18.51 1.99
CA GLY A 92 -41.73 -19.39 1.67
C GLY A 92 -41.35 -20.88 1.68
N GLU A 93 -40.15 -21.22 1.22
CA GLU A 93 -39.62 -22.60 1.26
C GLU A 93 -39.35 -23.08 2.70
N ASN A 94 -39.10 -22.15 3.61
CA ASN A 94 -38.83 -22.42 5.03
C ASN A 94 -40.08 -22.27 5.91
N GLY A 95 -41.26 -22.06 5.32
CA GLY A 95 -42.51 -21.87 6.07
C GLY A 95 -42.49 -20.64 6.98
N TYR A 96 -41.66 -19.64 6.67
CA TYR A 96 -41.47 -18.43 7.46
C TYR A 96 -42.16 -17.24 6.79
N ALA A 97 -43.38 -16.94 7.24
CA ALA A 97 -44.21 -15.87 6.70
C ALA A 97 -44.00 -14.56 7.49
N ASP A 98 -42.88 -13.89 7.25
CA ASP A 98 -42.60 -12.54 7.77
C ASP A 98 -42.62 -11.53 6.61
N PRO A 99 -43.53 -10.52 6.62
CA PRO A 99 -43.68 -9.58 5.52
C PRO A 99 -42.39 -8.83 5.15
N LEU A 100 -41.57 -8.47 6.14
CA LEU A 100 -40.30 -7.79 5.88
C LEU A 100 -39.30 -8.72 5.19
N THR A 101 -39.17 -9.96 5.67
CA THR A 101 -38.24 -10.93 5.09
C THR A 101 -38.65 -11.32 3.67
N GLU A 102 -39.95 -11.43 3.38
CA GLU A 102 -40.47 -11.64 2.02
C GLU A 102 -40.16 -10.45 1.10
N ALA A 103 -40.32 -9.22 1.58
CA ALA A 103 -39.95 -8.02 0.83
C ALA A 103 -38.45 -7.96 0.54
N ILE A 104 -37.60 -8.29 1.53
CA ILE A 104 -36.14 -8.38 1.36
C ILE A 104 -35.79 -9.42 0.29
N PHE A 105 -36.40 -10.62 0.35
CA PHE A 105 -36.18 -11.64 -0.68
C PHE A 105 -36.56 -11.14 -2.08
N ALA A 106 -37.73 -10.51 -2.24
CA ALA A 106 -38.16 -9.97 -3.52
C ALA A 106 -37.22 -8.88 -4.05
N GLY A 107 -36.73 -8.00 -3.16
CA GLY A 107 -35.76 -6.97 -3.50
C GLY A 107 -34.43 -7.58 -3.95
N LEU A 108 -33.85 -8.48 -3.16
CA LEU A 108 -32.60 -9.16 -3.53
C LEU A 108 -32.74 -9.95 -4.83
N TYR A 109 -33.89 -10.60 -5.05
CA TYR A 109 -34.16 -11.37 -6.26
C TYR A 109 -34.17 -10.48 -7.52
N ASN A 110 -34.64 -9.23 -7.42
CA ASN A 110 -34.59 -8.26 -8.53
C ASN A 110 -33.15 -7.88 -8.94
N TYR A 111 -32.20 -8.02 -8.02
CA TYR A 111 -30.79 -7.72 -8.20
C TYR A 111 -29.89 -8.97 -8.13
N ILE A 112 -30.47 -10.17 -8.27
CA ILE A 112 -29.69 -11.40 -8.25
C ILE A 112 -28.70 -11.42 -9.42
N GLY A 113 -27.47 -11.86 -9.17
CA GLY A 113 -26.40 -11.85 -10.16
C GLY A 113 -25.83 -10.48 -10.53
N LYS A 114 -26.39 -9.36 -10.05
CA LYS A 114 -25.82 -8.02 -10.25
C LYS A 114 -24.75 -7.71 -9.20
N GLU A 115 -23.73 -6.98 -9.62
CA GLU A 115 -22.61 -6.59 -8.77
C GLU A 115 -22.97 -5.42 -7.84
N TYR A 116 -22.68 -5.59 -6.56
CA TYR A 116 -22.71 -4.57 -5.53
C TYR A 116 -21.30 -4.02 -5.38
N LEU A 117 -21.13 -2.72 -5.58
CA LEU A 117 -19.86 -2.01 -5.38
C LEU A 117 -19.78 -1.50 -3.94
N ILE A 118 -18.72 -1.88 -3.24
CA ILE A 118 -18.39 -1.32 -1.92
C ILE A 118 -17.09 -0.52 -2.01
N THR A 119 -17.03 0.58 -1.25
CA THR A 119 -15.86 1.45 -1.17
C THR A 119 -15.54 1.73 0.29
N ILE A 120 -14.28 1.47 0.68
CA ILE A 120 -13.74 1.77 2.01
C ILE A 120 -13.16 3.18 2.06
N GLU A 121 -12.99 3.71 3.27
CA GLU A 121 -12.33 4.98 3.51
C GLU A 121 -10.83 4.90 3.18
N THR A 122 -10.25 6.06 2.87
CA THR A 122 -8.82 6.17 2.56
C THR A 122 -8.02 6.19 3.86
N GLY A 123 -6.91 5.44 3.92
CA GLY A 123 -6.03 5.48 5.09
C GLY A 123 -5.25 4.21 5.36
N PHE A 124 -5.03 3.96 6.64
CA PHE A 124 -4.38 2.77 7.19
C PHE A 124 -5.33 2.11 8.18
N TYR A 125 -5.42 0.78 8.11
CA TYR A 125 -6.30 -0.03 8.94
C TYR A 125 -5.48 -1.01 9.76
N ASN A 126 -5.85 -1.16 11.03
CA ASN A 126 -5.59 -2.44 11.69
C ASN A 126 -6.59 -3.50 11.16
N PRO A 127 -6.29 -4.79 11.34
CA PRO A 127 -7.11 -5.86 10.77
C PRO A 127 -8.58 -5.86 11.23
N ASP A 128 -8.83 -5.55 12.50
CA ASP A 128 -10.17 -5.56 13.08
C ASP A 128 -11.02 -4.36 12.61
N GLN A 129 -10.38 -3.20 12.42
CA GLN A 129 -11.00 -2.02 11.81
C GLN A 129 -11.44 -2.31 10.38
N MET A 130 -10.59 -2.95 9.58
CA MET A 130 -10.94 -3.35 8.21
C MET A 130 -12.12 -4.33 8.21
N ALA A 131 -12.12 -5.34 9.10
CA ALA A 131 -13.22 -6.30 9.19
C ALA A 131 -14.56 -5.63 9.55
N THR A 132 -14.52 -4.68 10.50
CA THR A 132 -15.68 -3.91 10.93
C THR A 132 -16.19 -3.01 9.81
N GLU A 133 -15.29 -2.29 9.15
CA GLU A 133 -15.67 -1.40 8.05
C GLU A 133 -16.26 -2.19 6.87
N LEU A 134 -15.62 -3.28 6.45
CA LEU A 134 -16.16 -4.14 5.40
C LEU A 134 -17.54 -4.70 5.77
N THR A 135 -17.74 -5.13 7.02
CA THR A 135 -19.05 -5.58 7.50
C THR A 135 -20.10 -4.49 7.29
N ASN A 136 -19.78 -3.27 7.71
CA ASN A 136 -20.69 -2.12 7.58
C ASN A 136 -20.92 -1.75 6.11
N LYS A 137 -19.87 -1.74 5.26
CA LYS A 137 -19.97 -1.36 3.85
C LYS A 137 -20.75 -2.37 3.00
N PHE A 138 -20.57 -3.67 3.26
CA PHE A 138 -21.36 -4.71 2.59
C PHE A 138 -22.84 -4.58 2.95
N ASN A 139 -23.14 -4.46 4.24
CA ASN A 139 -24.49 -4.27 4.74
C ASN A 139 -25.14 -2.96 4.26
N GLU A 140 -24.38 -1.85 4.25
CA GLU A 140 -24.82 -0.56 3.71
C GLU A 140 -25.13 -0.64 2.21
N GLY A 141 -24.28 -1.31 1.43
CA GLY A 141 -24.46 -1.48 -0.01
C GLY A 141 -25.77 -2.19 -0.35
N VAL A 142 -26.09 -3.27 0.37
CA VAL A 142 -27.37 -3.98 0.22
C VAL A 142 -28.54 -3.13 0.71
N THR A 143 -28.37 -2.43 1.84
CA THR A 143 -29.40 -1.56 2.42
C THR A 143 -29.86 -0.48 1.44
N LYS A 144 -28.93 0.16 0.72
CA LYS A 144 -29.25 1.18 -0.28
C LYS A 144 -30.10 0.62 -1.41
N ILE A 145 -29.69 -0.50 -1.99
CA ILE A 145 -30.42 -1.16 -3.08
C ILE A 145 -31.82 -1.59 -2.65
N LEU A 146 -31.96 -2.15 -1.44
CA LEU A 146 -33.28 -2.55 -0.93
C LEU A 146 -34.17 -1.34 -0.66
N THR A 147 -33.63 -0.26 -0.09
CA THR A 147 -34.37 0.98 0.16
C THR A 147 -34.86 1.60 -1.15
N ASP A 148 -34.01 1.64 -2.18
CA ASP A 148 -34.38 2.10 -3.51
C ASP A 148 -35.49 1.22 -4.10
N PHE A 149 -35.35 -0.10 -4.01
CA PHE A 149 -36.35 -1.06 -4.50
C PHE A 149 -37.72 -0.87 -3.82
N PHE A 150 -37.76 -0.71 -2.50
CA PHE A 150 -38.99 -0.48 -1.74
C PHE A 150 -39.64 0.86 -2.09
N THR A 151 -38.82 1.88 -2.41
CA THR A 151 -39.31 3.20 -2.82
C THR A 151 -39.95 3.18 -4.21
N ILE A 152 -39.30 2.51 -5.18
CA ILE A 152 -39.74 2.53 -6.59
C ILE A 152 -40.79 1.46 -6.92
N THR A 153 -40.98 0.46 -6.05
CA THR A 153 -41.91 -0.65 -6.28
C THR A 153 -43.12 -0.54 -5.34
N PRO A 154 -44.28 -0.02 -5.81
CA PRO A 154 -45.43 0.27 -4.94
C PRO A 154 -45.92 -0.91 -4.09
N ALA A 155 -45.78 -2.14 -4.60
CA ALA A 155 -46.16 -3.36 -3.87
C ALA A 155 -45.36 -3.60 -2.58
N TYR A 156 -44.15 -3.05 -2.47
CA TYR A 156 -43.24 -3.26 -1.33
C TYR A 156 -42.97 -2.00 -0.52
N ASN A 157 -43.66 -0.89 -0.79
CA ASN A 157 -43.44 0.39 -0.11
C ASN A 157 -43.66 0.29 1.42
N TYR A 158 -44.56 -0.60 1.86
CA TYR A 158 -44.77 -0.88 3.29
C TYR A 158 -43.49 -1.31 4.03
N ALA A 159 -42.54 -1.93 3.34
CA ALA A 159 -41.30 -2.43 3.92
C ALA A 159 -40.39 -1.28 4.39
N LEU A 160 -40.49 -0.06 3.84
CA LEU A 160 -39.70 1.10 4.28
C LEU A 160 -39.92 1.44 5.76
N ALA A 161 -41.13 1.20 6.29
CA ALA A 161 -41.44 1.45 7.69
C ALA A 161 -40.90 0.36 8.64
N LEU A 162 -40.59 -0.83 8.10
CA LEU A 162 -40.13 -1.99 8.86
C LEU A 162 -38.63 -2.23 8.71
N PHE A 163 -38.05 -1.83 7.58
CA PHE A 163 -36.66 -2.07 7.22
C PHE A 163 -35.76 -0.95 7.76
N THR A 164 -34.88 -1.30 8.69
CA THR A 164 -33.85 -0.38 9.21
C THR A 164 -32.55 -0.49 8.42
N SER A 165 -32.06 -1.72 8.26
CA SER A 165 -30.80 -2.02 7.58
C SER A 165 -30.70 -3.52 7.29
N TYR A 166 -29.94 -3.87 6.26
CA TYR A 166 -29.46 -5.24 6.07
C TYR A 166 -28.29 -5.49 7.03
N ASP A 167 -28.24 -6.65 7.70
CA ASP A 167 -27.26 -6.95 8.74
C ASP A 167 -26.69 -8.38 8.67
N ARG A 168 -26.99 -9.10 7.58
CA ARG A 168 -26.65 -10.52 7.42
C ARG A 168 -25.19 -10.76 7.07
N PHE A 169 -24.47 -9.77 6.52
CA PHE A 169 -23.03 -9.91 6.36
C PHE A 169 -22.33 -9.73 7.71
N LYS A 170 -21.43 -10.66 8.03
CA LYS A 170 -20.49 -10.60 9.15
C LYS A 170 -19.11 -10.91 8.59
N ILE A 171 -18.16 -10.01 8.78
CA ILE A 171 -16.78 -10.17 8.32
C ILE A 171 -15.88 -10.09 9.54
N VAL A 172 -14.93 -11.01 9.66
CA VAL A 172 -14.03 -11.09 10.81
C VAL A 172 -12.59 -11.30 10.35
N TYR A 173 -11.66 -10.79 11.15
CA TYR A 173 -10.26 -11.12 11.02
C TYR A 173 -9.90 -12.28 11.97
N ASN A 174 -9.36 -13.36 11.40
CA ASN A 174 -8.79 -14.44 12.19
C ASN A 174 -7.35 -14.05 12.58
N SER A 175 -7.14 -13.69 13.84
CA SER A 175 -5.84 -13.22 14.37
C SER A 175 -4.74 -14.28 14.39
N VAL A 176 -5.10 -15.57 14.47
CA VAL A 176 -4.15 -16.69 14.48
C VAL A 176 -3.72 -17.04 13.05
N GLY A 177 -4.68 -17.24 12.15
CA GLY A 177 -4.45 -17.53 10.73
C GLY A 177 -4.03 -16.31 9.91
N GLN A 178 -4.22 -15.10 10.46
CA GLN A 178 -3.95 -13.80 9.85
C GLN A 178 -4.70 -13.57 8.52
N ARG A 179 -5.95 -14.05 8.46
CA ARG A 179 -6.78 -14.08 7.25
C ARG A 179 -8.14 -13.44 7.48
N MET A 180 -8.69 -12.86 6.43
CA MET A 180 -10.07 -12.34 6.44
C MET A 180 -11.07 -13.45 6.15
N TRP A 181 -12.20 -13.39 6.84
CA TRP A 181 -13.32 -14.31 6.67
C TRP A 181 -14.57 -13.52 6.39
N PHE A 182 -15.28 -13.91 5.33
CA PHE A 182 -16.51 -13.27 4.88
C PHE A 182 -17.67 -14.23 5.09
N GLY A 183 -18.71 -13.77 5.76
CA GLY A 183 -19.86 -14.58 6.12
C GLY A 183 -21.17 -13.88 5.82
N ASN A 184 -22.18 -14.64 5.43
CA ASN A 184 -23.56 -14.21 5.36
C ASN A 184 -24.45 -15.22 6.09
N THR A 185 -25.38 -14.75 6.91
CA THR A 185 -26.20 -15.62 7.77
C THR A 185 -27.30 -16.38 7.02
N ALA A 186 -27.56 -16.07 5.75
CA ALA A 186 -28.65 -16.69 4.99
C ALA A 186 -28.43 -16.83 3.47
N ASP A 187 -27.69 -15.91 2.84
CA ASP A 187 -27.63 -15.79 1.37
C ASP A 187 -26.24 -16.18 0.82
N LYS A 188 -26.19 -16.98 -0.26
CA LYS A 188 -24.95 -17.37 -0.95
C LYS A 188 -24.45 -16.22 -1.82
N PHE A 189 -23.17 -15.89 -1.71
CA PHE A 189 -22.55 -14.76 -2.42
C PHE A 189 -21.24 -15.16 -3.11
N GLU A 190 -20.81 -14.33 -4.05
CA GLU A 190 -19.51 -14.43 -4.73
C GLU A 190 -18.82 -13.06 -4.72
N LEU A 191 -17.56 -13.02 -4.28
CA LEU A 191 -16.70 -11.87 -4.46
C LEU A 191 -16.19 -11.87 -5.91
N THR A 192 -16.58 -10.85 -6.68
CA THR A 192 -16.33 -10.76 -8.13
C THR A 192 -14.99 -10.09 -8.41
N ASN A 193 -13.91 -10.68 -7.92
CA ASN A 193 -12.54 -10.15 -7.98
C ASN A 193 -12.00 -9.92 -9.41
N ASN A 194 -12.54 -10.64 -10.39
CA ASN A 194 -12.20 -10.48 -11.81
C ASN A 194 -12.88 -9.27 -12.46
N TYR A 195 -13.88 -8.70 -11.79
CA TYR A 195 -14.67 -7.58 -12.28
C TYR A 195 -13.98 -6.25 -11.92
N ILE A 196 -12.82 -6.00 -12.54
CA ILE A 196 -11.96 -4.82 -12.32
C ILE A 196 -12.56 -3.53 -12.95
N ASN A 197 -13.75 -3.63 -13.56
CA ASN A 197 -14.23 -2.65 -14.54
C ASN A 197 -15.06 -1.48 -14.01
N LEU A 198 -15.66 -1.50 -12.81
CA LEU A 198 -16.51 -0.37 -12.37
C LEU A 198 -15.71 0.80 -11.77
N PHE A 199 -14.82 0.55 -10.80
CA PHE A 199 -14.12 1.65 -10.12
C PHE A 199 -13.22 2.48 -11.06
N THR A 200 -12.51 1.80 -11.97
CA THR A 200 -11.60 2.44 -12.93
C THR A 200 -12.36 3.29 -13.95
N THR A 201 -13.59 2.92 -14.31
CA THR A 201 -14.39 3.62 -15.33
C THR A 201 -15.31 4.69 -14.73
N GLU A 202 -15.89 4.47 -13.55
CA GLU A 202 -16.91 5.37 -12.98
C GLU A 202 -16.32 6.51 -12.14
N ILE A 203 -15.25 6.27 -11.37
CA ILE A 203 -14.69 7.28 -10.44
C ILE A 203 -13.41 7.91 -10.99
N VAL A 204 -12.52 7.10 -11.57
CA VAL A 204 -11.18 7.57 -11.97
C VAL A 204 -11.21 8.31 -13.30
N ALA A 205 -12.00 7.83 -14.27
CA ALA A 205 -12.17 8.54 -15.56
C ALA A 205 -12.80 9.93 -15.36
N ALA A 206 -13.61 10.11 -14.32
CA ALA A 206 -14.19 11.39 -13.93
C ALA A 206 -13.16 12.34 -13.27
N GLN A 207 -12.07 11.82 -12.68
CA GLN A 207 -11.09 12.62 -11.92
C GLN A 207 -9.75 12.84 -12.64
N CYS A 208 -9.58 12.37 -13.88
CA CYS A 208 -8.33 12.52 -14.65
C CYS A 208 -7.07 11.98 -13.92
N LEU A 209 -7.22 11.12 -12.93
CA LEU A 209 -6.11 10.50 -12.20
C LEU A 209 -5.46 9.46 -13.13
N ARG A 210 -4.28 9.77 -13.64
CA ARG A 210 -3.47 8.81 -14.41
C ARG A 210 -2.52 8.08 -13.46
N LYS A 211 -2.63 6.77 -13.44
CA LYS A 211 -1.76 5.88 -12.68
C LYS A 211 -0.39 5.80 -13.38
N ASP A 212 0.63 6.42 -12.82
CA ASP A 212 2.02 6.01 -13.08
C ASP A 212 2.30 4.74 -12.26
N LEU A 213 1.73 3.60 -12.68
CA LEU A 213 2.13 2.31 -12.13
C LEU A 213 2.88 1.46 -13.16
N LEU A 214 3.97 0.88 -12.68
CA LEU A 214 4.44 -0.39 -13.17
C LEU A 214 3.32 -1.43 -12.97
N ARG A 215 2.94 -2.17 -14.02
CA ARG A 215 1.85 -3.16 -13.99
C ARG A 215 2.22 -4.31 -13.04
N SER A 216 1.87 -4.18 -11.77
CA SER A 216 2.12 -5.22 -10.76
C SER A 216 1.02 -6.27 -10.77
N THR A 217 1.40 -7.55 -10.76
CA THR A 217 0.49 -8.68 -10.56
C THR A 217 0.01 -8.78 -9.11
N SER A 218 0.71 -8.15 -8.16
CA SER A 218 0.44 -8.24 -6.72
C SER A 218 -0.49 -7.14 -6.19
N ASN A 219 -0.58 -5.98 -6.84
CA ASN A 219 -1.34 -4.82 -6.31
C ASN A 219 -2.37 -4.35 -7.35
N TRP A 220 -3.51 -5.03 -7.39
CA TRP A 220 -4.52 -4.85 -8.45
C TRP A 220 -5.92 -4.45 -7.96
N GLY A 221 -6.09 -4.25 -6.67
CA GLY A 221 -7.36 -3.82 -6.07
C GLY A 221 -7.38 -4.12 -4.58
N LEU A 222 -8.44 -3.68 -3.89
CA LEU A 222 -8.68 -4.01 -2.49
C LEU A 222 -8.60 -5.52 -2.21
N PRO A 223 -9.17 -6.43 -3.04
CA PRO A 223 -9.14 -7.85 -2.73
C PRO A 223 -7.73 -8.43 -2.60
N SER A 224 -6.75 -7.87 -3.31
CA SER A 224 -5.35 -8.32 -3.21
C SER A 224 -4.77 -8.08 -1.81
N TYR A 225 -5.09 -6.94 -1.20
CA TYR A 225 -4.65 -6.59 0.15
C TYR A 225 -5.36 -7.44 1.20
N LEU A 226 -6.58 -7.90 0.91
CA LEU A 226 -7.38 -8.79 1.76
C LEU A 226 -6.96 -10.28 1.66
N GLY A 227 -6.02 -10.61 0.76
CA GLY A 227 -5.49 -11.96 0.59
C GLY A 227 -6.18 -12.79 -0.52
N PHE A 228 -6.98 -12.18 -1.39
CA PHE A 228 -7.62 -12.84 -2.52
C PHE A 228 -6.78 -12.81 -3.79
N THR A 229 -7.06 -13.78 -4.67
CA THR A 229 -6.58 -13.79 -6.05
C THR A 229 -7.55 -13.00 -6.95
N ARG A 230 -7.17 -12.78 -8.21
CA ARG A 230 -8.06 -12.17 -9.21
C ARG A 230 -9.26 -13.05 -9.59
N CYS A 231 -9.26 -14.31 -9.19
CA CYS A 231 -10.38 -15.22 -9.47
C CYS A 231 -11.56 -14.89 -8.56
N PRO A 232 -12.80 -15.04 -9.05
CA PRO A 232 -13.98 -14.97 -8.19
C PRO A 232 -13.87 -15.93 -7.01
N ALA A 233 -14.34 -15.51 -5.84
CA ALA A 233 -14.37 -16.33 -4.64
C ALA A 233 -15.83 -16.52 -4.21
N THR A 234 -16.35 -17.74 -4.38
CA THR A 234 -17.72 -18.10 -4.01
C THR A 234 -17.78 -18.58 -2.55
N SER A 235 -18.79 -18.11 -1.81
CA SER A 235 -19.07 -18.58 -0.45
C SER A 235 -19.61 -20.00 -0.45
N LEU A 236 -19.23 -20.79 0.55
CA LEU A 236 -19.62 -22.18 0.71
C LEU A 236 -20.35 -22.39 2.04
N THR A 237 -21.16 -23.43 2.09
CA THR A 237 -21.74 -23.98 3.31
C THR A 237 -20.70 -24.81 4.07
N ALA A 238 -20.96 -25.07 5.34
CA ALA A 238 -20.15 -25.98 6.15
C ALA A 238 -20.02 -27.38 5.50
N ALA A 239 -21.12 -27.96 5.01
CA ALA A 239 -21.11 -29.26 4.34
C ALA A 239 -20.29 -29.25 3.04
N GLU A 240 -20.39 -28.19 2.23
CA GLU A 240 -19.55 -28.03 1.03
C GLU A 240 -18.06 -27.95 1.40
N ILE A 241 -17.69 -27.29 2.49
CA ILE A 241 -16.29 -27.19 2.95
C ILE A 241 -15.78 -28.53 3.47
N GLU A 242 -16.55 -29.26 4.29
CA GLU A 242 -16.18 -30.59 4.78
C GLU A 242 -15.97 -31.58 3.62
N ASN A 243 -16.82 -31.51 2.59
CA ASN A 243 -16.67 -32.33 1.38
C ASN A 243 -15.41 -31.96 0.57
N ASN A 244 -15.04 -30.68 0.54
CA ASN A 244 -13.86 -30.18 -0.18
C ASN A 244 -12.54 -30.32 0.62
N ALA A 245 -12.59 -30.58 1.93
CA ALA A 245 -11.39 -30.75 2.76
C ALA A 245 -10.51 -31.94 2.32
N ASN A 246 -11.08 -32.90 1.58
CA ASN A 246 -10.40 -34.14 1.16
C ASN A 246 -9.87 -34.13 -0.29
N THR A 247 -10.00 -33.03 -1.04
CA THR A 247 -9.57 -32.93 -2.44
C THR A 247 -8.24 -32.20 -2.58
N VAL A 248 -7.29 -32.80 -3.32
CA VAL A 248 -5.89 -32.35 -3.54
C VAL A 248 -5.75 -30.94 -4.16
N ASN A 249 -6.86 -30.30 -4.59
CA ASN A 249 -6.86 -29.01 -5.28
C ASN A 249 -6.98 -27.78 -4.35
N ASN A 250 -7.00 -27.95 -3.03
CA ASN A 250 -7.09 -26.85 -2.06
C ASN A 250 -5.94 -25.84 -2.15
N ILE A 251 -4.75 -26.28 -2.61
CA ILE A 251 -3.57 -25.41 -2.78
C ILE A 251 -3.73 -24.41 -3.96
N ILE A 252 -4.64 -24.68 -4.92
CA ILE A 252 -4.73 -23.92 -6.18
C ILE A 252 -5.98 -23.02 -6.26
N PHE A 253 -7.05 -23.31 -5.51
CA PHE A 253 -8.28 -22.50 -5.48
C PHE A 253 -8.44 -21.59 -4.26
N GLY A 254 -7.42 -21.53 -3.41
CA GLY A 254 -7.39 -20.58 -2.31
C GLY A 254 -8.26 -20.94 -1.12
N ILE A 255 -8.54 -22.23 -0.94
CA ILE A 255 -8.97 -22.80 0.33
C ILE A 255 -7.70 -23.37 0.95
N ASP A 256 -7.09 -22.66 1.91
CA ASP A 256 -6.05 -23.31 2.69
C ASP A 256 -6.68 -24.47 3.47
N PRO A 257 -6.15 -25.71 3.35
CA PRO A 257 -6.64 -26.87 4.09
C PRO A 257 -6.44 -26.78 5.61
N ASP A 258 -5.88 -25.68 6.15
CA ASP A 258 -5.98 -25.33 7.57
C ASP A 258 -7.46 -25.39 8.00
N ILE A 259 -7.80 -26.47 8.69
CA ILE A 259 -9.15 -26.95 8.98
C ILE A 259 -10.02 -25.80 9.52
N VAL A 260 -10.97 -25.36 8.69
CA VAL A 260 -12.11 -24.60 9.19
C VAL A 260 -12.81 -25.49 10.21
N ASN A 261 -12.74 -25.11 11.48
CA ASN A 261 -13.44 -25.89 12.50
C ASN A 261 -14.93 -25.69 12.31
N ILE A 262 -15.63 -26.78 12.00
CA ILE A 262 -17.07 -26.81 11.83
C ILE A 262 -17.66 -27.62 12.98
N VAL A 263 -18.60 -27.02 13.69
CA VAL A 263 -19.33 -27.68 14.78
C VAL A 263 -20.80 -27.36 14.59
N GLY A 264 -21.66 -28.38 14.48
CA GLY A 264 -23.09 -28.17 14.29
C GLY A 264 -23.47 -27.49 12.96
N GLY A 265 -22.63 -27.64 11.92
CA GLY A 265 -22.90 -27.07 10.59
C GLY A 265 -22.58 -25.58 10.46
N VAL A 266 -21.82 -25.01 11.40
CA VAL A 266 -21.41 -23.60 11.40
C VAL A 266 -19.91 -23.45 11.71
N PRO A 267 -19.25 -22.38 11.25
CA PRO A 267 -17.82 -22.14 11.52
C PRO A 267 -17.59 -21.70 12.97
N ARG A 268 -16.51 -22.22 13.56
CA ARG A 268 -16.08 -21.96 14.94
C ARG A 268 -14.60 -21.63 15.04
N PHE A 269 -14.22 -20.76 15.96
CA PHE A 269 -12.84 -20.49 16.35
C PHE A 269 -12.61 -20.93 17.81
N PHE A 270 -11.71 -21.88 18.04
CA PHE A 270 -11.44 -22.39 19.41
C PHE A 270 -10.55 -21.49 20.26
N TYR A 271 -9.85 -20.53 19.65
CA TYR A 271 -8.84 -19.71 20.32
C TYR A 271 -9.44 -18.47 21.00
N GLY A 272 -10.76 -18.28 20.93
CA GLY A 272 -11.44 -17.18 21.60
C GLY A 272 -12.82 -16.92 21.05
N ASP A 273 -13.55 -16.10 21.78
CA ASP A 273 -14.84 -15.58 21.35
C ASP A 273 -14.65 -14.54 20.25
N VAL A 274 -15.52 -14.54 19.22
CA VAL A 274 -15.58 -13.42 18.25
C VAL A 274 -16.37 -12.27 18.83
N THR A 275 -17.46 -12.62 19.49
CA THR A 275 -18.33 -11.76 20.29
C THR A 275 -18.39 -12.32 21.70
N PRO A 276 -18.24 -11.49 22.75
CA PRO A 276 -18.15 -11.99 24.12
C PRO A 276 -19.28 -12.97 24.47
N GLY A 277 -18.93 -14.21 24.84
CA GLY A 277 -19.88 -15.26 25.21
C GLY A 277 -20.35 -16.18 24.09
N ASP A 278 -19.85 -16.04 22.86
CA ASP A 278 -20.25 -16.91 21.73
C ASP A 278 -19.58 -18.30 21.74
N ASN A 279 -18.69 -18.59 22.69
CA ASN A 279 -17.93 -19.85 22.78
C ASN A 279 -17.15 -20.16 21.49
N GLY A 280 -16.78 -19.12 20.74
CA GLY A 280 -16.07 -19.20 19.48
C GLY A 280 -16.95 -19.41 18.26
N PHE A 281 -18.28 -19.47 18.38
CA PHE A 281 -19.15 -19.54 17.20
C PHE A 281 -19.22 -18.17 16.52
N TRP A 282 -18.71 -18.09 15.29
CA TRP A 282 -18.64 -16.81 14.59
C TRP A 282 -19.91 -16.46 13.82
N LEU A 283 -20.39 -17.39 12.99
CA LEU A 283 -21.47 -17.14 12.03
C LEU A 283 -22.61 -18.12 12.29
N LEU A 284 -23.71 -17.59 12.83
CA LEU A 284 -24.93 -18.34 13.14
C LEU A 284 -26.09 -17.88 12.25
N PRO A 285 -27.00 -18.78 11.84
CA PRO A 285 -28.17 -18.38 11.08
C PRO A 285 -29.10 -17.53 11.95
N THR A 286 -29.58 -16.42 11.40
CA THR A 286 -30.50 -15.49 12.09
C THR A 286 -31.95 -15.72 11.71
N LEU A 287 -32.22 -16.51 10.66
CA LEU A 287 -33.54 -16.82 10.15
C LEU A 287 -33.85 -18.32 10.29
N PRO A 288 -35.12 -18.71 10.50
CA PRO A 288 -35.49 -20.11 10.62
C PRO A 288 -35.13 -20.93 9.37
N GLY A 289 -34.45 -22.05 9.54
CA GLY A 289 -34.06 -22.92 8.41
C GLY A 289 -32.96 -22.36 7.51
N ALA A 290 -32.44 -21.16 7.79
CA ALA A 290 -31.36 -20.57 7.01
C ALA A 290 -30.05 -21.34 7.20
N ILE A 291 -29.29 -21.42 6.11
CA ILE A 291 -27.94 -21.97 6.08
C ILE A 291 -26.97 -20.80 5.97
N VAL A 292 -25.89 -20.85 6.75
CA VAL A 292 -24.85 -19.83 6.69
C VAL A 292 -23.90 -20.11 5.52
N TYR A 293 -23.45 -19.05 4.87
CA TYR A 293 -22.49 -19.11 3.78
C TYR A 293 -21.26 -18.31 4.13
N PHE A 294 -20.08 -18.88 3.94
CA PHE A 294 -18.84 -18.20 4.26
C PHE A 294 -17.69 -18.60 3.34
N LEU A 295 -16.67 -17.75 3.31
CA LEU A 295 -15.40 -18.02 2.64
C LEU A 295 -14.26 -17.39 3.42
N GLN A 296 -13.09 -17.98 3.26
CA GLN A 296 -11.84 -17.52 3.85
C GLN A 296 -10.92 -17.02 2.74
N ALA A 297 -10.16 -15.95 3.02
CA ALA A 297 -9.14 -15.47 2.10
C ALA A 297 -8.01 -16.51 1.92
N PRO A 298 -7.57 -16.78 0.67
CA PRO A 298 -6.49 -17.72 0.36
C PRO A 298 -5.18 -17.41 1.09
N ALA A 299 -4.80 -16.13 1.08
CA ALA A 299 -3.54 -15.65 1.62
C ALA A 299 -3.79 -14.79 2.86
N LYS A 300 -2.73 -14.60 3.63
CA LYS A 300 -2.74 -13.64 4.74
C LYS A 300 -2.94 -12.23 4.20
N ILE A 301 -3.53 -11.37 5.02
CA ILE A 301 -3.67 -9.95 4.70
C ILE A 301 -2.32 -9.30 4.45
N ASN A 302 -2.30 -8.29 3.58
CA ASN A 302 -1.14 -7.44 3.37
C ASN A 302 -1.53 -5.98 3.55
N PHE A 303 -1.66 -5.52 4.79
CA PHE A 303 -1.94 -4.11 5.09
C PHE A 303 -0.66 -3.31 5.34
N MET A 304 0.50 -3.95 5.15
CA MET A 304 1.78 -3.27 5.24
C MET A 304 1.92 -2.38 4.01
N GLY A 305 2.17 -1.10 4.27
CA GLY A 305 2.42 -0.13 3.22
C GLY A 305 3.79 -0.31 2.56
N PRO A 306 4.25 0.72 1.83
CA PRO A 306 5.56 0.68 1.20
C PRO A 306 6.68 0.56 2.24
N ALA A 307 7.56 -0.42 2.04
CA ALA A 307 8.66 -0.72 2.97
C ALA A 307 9.86 0.23 2.85
N TYR A 308 10.02 0.92 1.71
CA TYR A 308 11.16 1.77 1.45
C TYR A 308 10.78 3.03 0.68
N ILE A 309 11.41 4.15 1.06
CA ILE A 309 11.46 5.39 0.29
C ILE A 309 12.79 5.43 -0.47
N TYR A 310 12.69 5.67 -1.76
CA TYR A 310 13.83 5.92 -2.65
C TYR A 310 13.99 7.43 -2.80
N MET A 311 15.16 7.91 -2.41
CA MET A 311 15.58 9.30 -2.59
C MET A 311 16.44 9.40 -3.83
N GLU A 312 15.99 10.18 -4.79
CA GLU A 312 16.73 10.56 -5.98
C GLU A 312 17.33 11.95 -5.75
N ILE A 313 18.61 12.10 -6.05
CA ILE A 313 19.23 13.42 -6.13
C ILE A 313 19.91 13.52 -7.50
N ASP A 314 19.50 14.52 -8.27
CA ASP A 314 20.00 14.70 -9.63
C ASP A 314 21.53 14.81 -9.65
N GLY A 315 22.17 14.06 -10.56
CA GLY A 315 23.63 13.89 -10.63
C GLY A 315 24.28 13.04 -9.53
N LEU A 316 23.58 12.72 -8.44
CA LEU A 316 24.15 11.94 -7.31
C LEU A 316 23.68 10.48 -7.24
N ASN A 317 22.67 10.07 -8.02
CA ASN A 317 22.20 8.69 -7.98
C ASN A 317 23.34 7.67 -8.24
N CYS A 318 23.29 6.56 -7.51
CA CYS A 318 24.30 5.49 -7.51
C CYS A 318 23.75 4.09 -7.21
N ILE A 319 22.44 3.93 -7.06
CA ILE A 319 21.78 2.64 -6.78
C ILE A 319 21.05 2.17 -8.03
N ASP A 320 21.37 0.96 -8.49
CA ASP A 320 20.62 0.28 -9.55
C ASP A 320 19.37 -0.39 -8.97
N GLU A 321 18.26 -0.30 -9.69
CA GLU A 321 16.95 -0.77 -9.22
C GLU A 321 16.32 -1.70 -10.25
N THR A 322 15.97 -2.93 -9.85
CA THR A 322 15.14 -3.83 -10.65
C THR A 322 13.69 -3.38 -10.62
N SER A 323 12.92 -3.58 -11.68
CA SER A 323 11.48 -3.27 -11.73
C SER A 323 10.62 -4.53 -11.60
N PRO A 324 9.36 -4.41 -11.12
CA PRO A 324 8.43 -5.55 -11.05
C PRO A 324 8.25 -6.26 -12.39
N TYR A 325 8.04 -7.58 -12.33
CA TYR A 325 7.78 -8.40 -13.51
C TYR A 325 6.56 -7.87 -14.28
N THR A 326 6.71 -7.74 -15.59
CA THR A 326 5.62 -7.37 -16.50
C THR A 326 5.55 -8.42 -17.60
N LEU A 327 4.39 -9.04 -17.80
CA LEU A 327 4.18 -10.02 -18.86
C LEU A 327 4.19 -9.34 -20.23
N THR A 328 5.25 -9.58 -20.99
CA THR A 328 5.45 -9.15 -22.38
C THR A 328 5.94 -10.34 -23.22
N GLN A 329 5.79 -10.29 -24.55
CA GLN A 329 6.32 -11.31 -25.45
C GLN A 329 7.84 -11.52 -25.29
N PHE A 330 8.58 -10.51 -24.82
CA PHE A 330 10.00 -10.63 -24.54
C PHE A 330 10.28 -11.42 -23.25
N THR A 331 9.56 -11.11 -22.18
CA THR A 331 9.72 -11.76 -20.86
C THR A 331 9.14 -13.18 -20.80
N THR A 332 8.36 -13.62 -21.80
CA THR A 332 7.92 -15.03 -21.92
C THR A 332 9.02 -15.93 -22.45
N HIS A 333 10.04 -15.37 -23.12
CA HIS A 333 11.14 -16.12 -23.73
C HIS A 333 12.50 -15.79 -23.13
N THR A 334 12.57 -14.88 -22.15
CA THR A 334 13.81 -14.44 -21.51
C THR A 334 13.64 -14.29 -19.99
N ASN A 335 14.68 -14.63 -19.23
CA ASN A 335 14.76 -14.38 -17.78
C ASN A 335 15.36 -13.01 -17.44
N GLN A 336 15.38 -12.07 -18.39
CA GLN A 336 15.96 -10.75 -18.17
C GLN A 336 15.03 -9.90 -17.31
N THR A 337 15.53 -9.46 -16.16
CA THR A 337 14.83 -8.54 -15.26
C THR A 337 14.85 -7.13 -15.82
N ASN A 338 13.70 -6.46 -15.83
CA ASN A 338 13.65 -5.03 -16.13
C ASN A 338 14.33 -4.24 -14.99
N GLY A 339 14.97 -3.11 -15.28
CA GLY A 339 15.67 -2.32 -14.28
C GLY A 339 16.15 -0.96 -14.78
N ARG A 340 16.58 -0.12 -13.84
CA ARG A 340 17.09 1.24 -14.06
C ARG A 340 18.46 1.37 -13.39
N VAL A 341 19.44 1.81 -14.17
CA VAL A 341 20.79 2.11 -13.69
C VAL A 341 20.81 3.49 -13.03
N ASN A 342 21.50 3.64 -11.91
CA ASN A 342 21.54 4.91 -11.14
C ASN A 342 20.13 5.48 -10.89
N SER A 343 19.22 4.61 -10.44
CA SER A 343 17.82 4.94 -10.19
C SER A 343 17.63 5.83 -8.97
N ALA A 344 18.42 5.63 -7.91
CA ALA A 344 18.32 6.39 -6.66
C ALA A 344 19.69 6.71 -6.06
N PHE A 345 19.73 7.73 -5.21
CA PHE A 345 20.86 8.07 -4.35
C PHE A 345 20.81 7.27 -3.04
N ALA A 346 19.62 7.18 -2.46
CA ALA A 346 19.40 6.60 -1.14
C ALA A 346 18.15 5.70 -1.12
N LYS A 347 18.19 4.62 -0.32
CA LYS A 347 17.09 3.69 -0.06
C LYS A 347 16.86 3.65 1.45
N ILE A 348 15.79 4.30 1.89
CA ILE A 348 15.46 4.55 3.29
C ILE A 348 14.35 3.59 3.70
N ALA A 349 14.57 2.79 4.74
CA ALA A 349 13.54 1.90 5.27
C ALA A 349 12.44 2.70 5.97
N VAL A 350 11.20 2.21 5.89
CA VAL A 350 10.04 2.71 6.62
C VAL A 350 9.71 1.68 7.72
N PRO A 351 10.24 1.85 8.95
CA PRO A 351 10.16 0.81 9.98
C PRO A 351 8.85 0.84 10.79
N THR A 352 8.04 1.89 10.63
CA THR A 352 6.89 2.16 11.48
C THR A 352 5.60 2.29 10.68
N THR A 353 4.49 1.93 11.30
CA THR A 353 3.15 2.19 10.77
C THR A 353 2.80 3.68 10.88
N PRO A 354 1.78 4.13 10.13
CA PRO A 354 1.37 5.53 10.13
C PRO A 354 1.08 6.13 11.52
N ILE A 355 1.20 7.46 11.63
CA ILE A 355 1.16 8.24 12.89
C ILE A 355 2.41 8.01 13.73
N SER A 356 3.58 8.08 13.08
CA SER A 356 4.86 8.05 13.78
C SER A 356 5.91 8.87 13.02
N GLN A 357 7.01 9.16 13.69
CA GLN A 357 8.21 9.72 13.09
C GLN A 357 9.36 8.80 13.48
N TRP A 358 10.25 8.53 12.54
CA TRP A 358 11.44 7.73 12.81
C TRP A 358 12.71 8.52 12.52
N PHE A 359 13.78 8.09 13.16
CA PHE A 359 15.12 8.67 13.08
C PHE A 359 16.07 7.53 12.77
N ASP A 360 16.95 7.75 11.81
CA ASP A 360 17.93 6.76 11.42
C ASP A 360 19.18 7.44 10.86
N SER A 361 20.24 6.65 10.70
CA SER A 361 21.56 7.13 10.32
C SER A 361 22.32 6.09 9.52
N GLU A 362 23.35 6.56 8.83
CA GLU A 362 24.36 5.75 8.16
C GLU A 362 23.79 4.81 7.09
N GLN A 363 23.63 5.35 5.88
CA GLN A 363 23.35 4.49 4.73
C GLN A 363 24.64 3.96 4.09
N ALA A 364 24.64 2.69 3.68
CA ALA A 364 25.79 2.06 3.04
C ALA A 364 26.14 2.61 1.63
N PRO A 365 25.17 2.88 0.73
CA PRO A 365 25.44 3.46 -0.58
C PRO A 365 25.95 4.90 -0.49
N PHE A 366 26.92 5.23 -1.35
CA PHE A 366 27.44 6.59 -1.51
C PHE A 366 27.77 6.85 -2.98
N LYS A 367 27.61 8.09 -3.41
CA LYS A 367 28.08 8.53 -4.73
C LYS A 367 29.59 8.71 -4.67
N TYR A 368 30.29 8.08 -5.60
CA TYR A 368 31.71 8.27 -5.83
C TYR A 368 31.95 8.98 -7.16
N PHE A 369 32.80 10.00 -7.15
CA PHE A 369 33.19 10.76 -8.34
C PHE A 369 34.61 10.41 -8.78
N ASN A 370 34.78 10.11 -10.05
CA ASN A 370 36.10 9.92 -10.65
C ASN A 370 36.11 10.46 -12.07
N PRO A 371 36.70 11.65 -12.33
CA PRO A 371 37.42 12.52 -11.37
C PRO A 371 36.49 13.16 -10.30
N PRO A 372 37.03 13.75 -9.21
CA PRO A 372 36.24 14.46 -8.20
C PRO A 372 35.35 15.54 -8.85
N ALA A 373 34.13 15.71 -8.36
CA ALA A 373 33.24 16.73 -8.89
C ALA A 373 33.79 18.13 -8.55
N GLU A 374 33.93 18.97 -9.57
CA GLU A 374 34.55 20.29 -9.44
C GLU A 374 33.78 21.19 -8.45
N ARG A 375 32.45 21.17 -8.53
CA ARG A 375 31.56 22.02 -7.73
C ARG A 375 30.17 21.40 -7.58
N ILE A 376 29.65 21.42 -6.35
CA ILE A 376 28.24 21.18 -6.04
C ILE A 376 27.72 22.37 -5.25
N ARG A 377 26.71 23.05 -5.78
CA ARG A 377 26.06 24.23 -5.15
C ARG A 377 24.57 24.02 -4.88
N LYS A 378 23.92 23.17 -5.66
CA LYS A 378 22.48 23.00 -5.65
C LYS A 378 22.16 21.52 -5.78
N ILE A 379 21.08 21.10 -5.14
CA ILE A 379 20.53 19.75 -5.32
C ILE A 379 19.08 19.83 -5.71
N LYS A 380 18.65 18.88 -6.52
CA LYS A 380 17.25 18.58 -6.78
C LYS A 380 16.93 17.21 -6.21
N CYS A 381 16.11 17.16 -5.18
CA CYS A 381 15.73 15.94 -4.48
C CYS A 381 14.32 15.50 -4.91
N LYS A 382 14.11 14.20 -5.04
CA LYS A 382 12.79 13.57 -5.23
C LYS A 382 12.67 12.32 -4.37
N LEU A 383 11.55 12.15 -3.69
CA LEU A 383 11.23 11.01 -2.85
C LEU A 383 10.06 10.24 -3.43
N ARG A 384 10.27 8.95 -3.67
CA ARG A 384 9.25 8.06 -4.22
C ARG A 384 9.33 6.65 -3.63
N TYR A 385 8.26 5.89 -3.79
CA TYR A 385 8.26 4.46 -3.51
C TYR A 385 8.81 3.67 -4.71
N HIS A 386 9.02 2.37 -4.48
CA HIS A 386 9.51 1.44 -5.51
C HIS A 386 8.62 1.38 -6.76
N ASN A 387 7.32 1.61 -6.60
CA ASN A 387 6.35 1.62 -7.70
C ASN A 387 6.42 2.90 -8.57
N GLY A 388 7.26 3.89 -8.21
CA GLY A 388 7.37 5.17 -8.90
C GLY A 388 6.53 6.30 -8.29
N GLN A 389 5.58 5.98 -7.42
CA GLN A 389 4.69 6.95 -6.79
C GLN A 389 5.46 7.86 -5.84
N LYS A 390 5.27 9.17 -5.97
CA LYS A 390 5.81 10.18 -5.06
C LYS A 390 5.26 9.99 -3.65
N VAL A 391 6.11 10.19 -2.66
CA VAL A 391 5.69 10.09 -1.25
C VAL A 391 4.83 11.29 -0.91
N ASN A 392 3.62 11.07 -0.38
CA ASN A 392 2.78 12.17 0.09
C ASN A 392 3.04 12.43 1.57
N PHE A 393 3.79 13.48 1.88
CA PHE A 393 4.07 13.88 3.27
C PHE A 393 2.93 14.71 3.91
N GLY A 394 1.99 15.21 3.11
CA GLY A 394 0.97 16.14 3.57
C GLY A 394 1.59 17.39 4.20
N LEU A 395 1.20 17.68 5.44
CA LEU A 395 1.75 18.79 6.25
C LEU A 395 2.94 18.39 7.11
N PHE A 396 3.34 17.11 7.11
CA PHE A 396 4.45 16.68 7.94
C PHE A 396 5.78 17.04 7.29
N GLU A 397 6.64 17.64 8.08
CA GLU A 397 7.99 17.98 7.69
C GLU A 397 8.95 16.84 7.99
N TYR A 398 10.08 16.84 7.28
CA TYR A 398 11.15 15.88 7.43
C TYR A 398 12.50 16.59 7.23
N SER A 399 13.58 15.98 7.70
CA SER A 399 14.92 16.53 7.49
C SER A 399 15.93 15.43 7.24
N PHE A 400 17.00 15.79 6.53
CA PHE A 400 18.09 14.89 6.24
C PHE A 400 19.42 15.64 6.14
N MET A 401 20.51 14.92 6.39
CA MET A 401 21.86 15.44 6.37
C MET A 401 22.70 14.73 5.33
N LEU A 402 23.37 15.50 4.47
CA LEU A 402 24.34 14.97 3.51
C LEU A 402 25.76 15.15 4.04
N GLU A 403 26.57 14.10 3.94
CA GLU A 403 28.02 14.15 4.20
C GLU A 403 28.77 14.23 2.86
N PHE A 404 29.52 15.31 2.69
CA PHE A 404 30.42 15.54 1.56
C PHE A 404 31.86 15.26 2.00
N THR A 405 32.55 14.41 1.24
CA THR A 405 33.99 14.19 1.39
C THR A 405 34.71 14.99 0.32
N LEU A 406 35.48 16.00 0.72
CA LEU A 406 36.17 16.93 -0.17
C LEU A 406 37.67 16.63 -0.19
N LEU A 407 38.29 16.77 -1.36
CA LEU A 407 39.74 16.77 -1.51
C LEU A 407 40.27 18.20 -1.48
N ARG A 408 40.96 18.55 -0.40
CA ARG A 408 41.57 19.87 -0.25
C ARG A 408 43.04 19.81 -0.59
N PRO A 409 43.51 20.62 -1.56
CA PRO A 409 44.93 20.65 -1.88
C PRO A 409 45.72 21.16 -0.67
N GLN A 410 46.81 20.48 -0.37
CA GLN A 410 47.71 20.88 0.69
C GLN A 410 48.77 21.83 0.11
N ASN A 411 48.88 22.99 0.73
CA ASN A 411 49.97 23.92 0.42
C ASN A 411 51.28 23.37 0.99
N GLU A 412 52.37 23.44 0.22
CA GLU A 412 53.70 23.15 0.75
C GLU A 412 54.02 24.12 1.90
N ARG A 413 54.18 23.59 3.12
CA ARG A 413 54.62 24.36 4.28
C ARG A 413 56.07 24.02 4.59
N LYS A 414 56.96 25.01 4.52
CA LYS A 414 58.33 24.90 5.06
C LYS A 414 58.31 25.30 6.53
N TYR A 415 58.51 24.34 7.43
CA TYR A 415 58.67 24.61 8.85
C TYR A 415 60.14 24.92 9.13
N ILE A 416 60.43 26.12 9.65
CA ILE A 416 61.75 26.44 10.20
C ILE A 416 61.68 26.15 11.69
N ILE A 417 62.37 25.10 12.14
CA ILE A 417 62.57 24.84 13.57
C ILE A 417 63.74 25.72 14.00
N VAL A 418 63.45 26.76 14.77
CA VAL A 418 64.49 27.54 15.45
C VAL A 418 64.80 26.78 16.75
N MET A 419 65.99 26.20 16.83
CA MET A 419 66.53 25.61 18.07
C MET A 419 67.07 26.69 18.99
#